data_AF-A0A4Y7RQS4-F1
#
_entry.id   AF-A0A4Y7RQS4-F1
#
_cell.length_a   1.000
_cell.length_b   1.000
_cell.length_c   1.000
_cell.angle_alpha   90.00
_cell.angle_beta   90.00
_cell.angle_gamma   90.00
#
_symmetry.space_group_name_H-M   'P 1'
#
loop_
_entity.id
_entity.type
_entity.pdbx_description
1 polymer ?
#
loop_
_entity_poly.entity_id
_entity_poly.type
_entity_poly.pdbx_seq_one_letter_code
_entity_poly.pdbx_strand_id
1 'polypeptide(L)' 'MNAAAEFLQSNPLLFAIVVVWSIIWKAIALWNAARNNQLAWYIVLIIVNTVGILEIIYLLFYRKKRSRF' A
#
# COMPACT_ATOMS: atom_id res chain seq x y z
N MET A 1 24.97 16.04 11.48
CA MET A 1 23.76 15.25 11.80
C MET A 1 22.76 15.50 10.67
N ASN A 2 22.07 14.46 10.18
CA ASN A 2 21.26 14.55 8.95
C ASN A 2 19.95 15.30 9.27
N ALA A 3 19.75 16.50 8.73
CA ALA A 3 18.56 17.32 9.00
C ALA A 3 17.24 16.54 8.82
N ALA A 4 17.16 15.65 7.82
CA ALA A 4 16.00 14.78 7.61
C ALA A 4 15.70 13.84 8.79
N ALA A 5 16.72 13.31 9.45
CA ALA A 5 16.55 12.44 10.62
C ALA A 5 16.03 13.24 11.83
N GLU A 6 16.49 14.48 11.99
CA GLU A 6 16.02 15.39 13.05
C GLU A 6 14.54 15.75 12.85
N PHE A 7 14.10 16.02 11.61
CA PHE A 7 12.69 16.29 11.28
C PHE A 7 11.76 15.10 11.53
N LEU A 8 12.25 13.86 11.35
CA LEU A 8 11.49 12.65 11.64
C LEU A 8 11.38 12.40 13.15
N GLN A 9 12.45 12.65 13.90
CA GLN A 9 12.44 12.54 15.37
C GLN A 9 11.57 13.63 16.02
N SER A 10 11.48 14.82 15.42
CA SER A 10 10.64 15.90 15.93
C SER A 10 9.14 15.66 15.71
N ASN A 11 8.75 14.79 14.76
CA ASN A 11 7.34 14.56 14.38
C ASN A 11 6.95 13.07 14.36
N PRO A 12 7.06 12.34 15.48
CA PRO A 12 6.82 10.89 15.54
C PRO A 12 5.39 10.50 15.17
N LEU A 13 4.40 11.36 15.46
CA LEU A 13 3.00 11.16 15.09
C LEU A 13 2.78 11.11 13.57
N LEU A 14 3.43 12.02 12.84
CA LEU A 14 3.32 12.11 11.38
C LEU A 14 3.90 10.86 10.72
N PHE A 15 5.05 10.39 11.23
CA PHE A 15 5.66 9.14 10.79
C PHE A 15 4.74 7.94 11.07
N ALA A 16 4.16 7.85 12.27
CA ALA A 16 3.24 6.76 12.63
C ALA A 16 2.01 6.73 11.71
N ILE A 17 1.43 7.89 11.38
CA ILE A 17 0.28 7.99 10.47
C ILE A 17 0.64 7.45 9.08
N VAL A 18 1.80 7.83 8.54
CA VAL A 18 2.26 7.35 7.22
C VAL A 18 2.48 5.84 7.21
N VAL A 19 3.06 5.30 8.29
CA VAL A 19 3.27 3.85 8.44
C VAL A 19 1.92 3.11 8.51
N VAL A 20 0.99 3.56 9.35
CA VAL A 20 -0.35 2.96 9.47
C VAL A 20 -1.09 3.03 8.14
N TRP A 21 -1.06 4.20 7.48
CA TRP A 21 -1.63 4.39 6.15
C TRP A 21 -1.08 3.37 5.14
N SER A 22 0.25 3.24 5.06
CA SER A 22 0.88 2.29 4.14
C SER A 22 0.52 0.83 4.45
N ILE A 23 0.43 0.45 5.73
CA ILE A 23 0.08 -0.92 6.14
C ILE A 23 -1.36 -1.24 5.75
N ILE A 24 -2.30 -0.32 5.96
CA ILE A 24 -3.71 -0.52 5.61
C ILE A 24 -3.85 -0.81 4.12
N TRP A 25 -3.26 0.03 3.26
CA TRP A 25 -3.34 -0.17 1.81
C TRP A 25 -2.67 -1.47 1.37
N LYS A 26 -1.50 -1.80 1.94
CA LYS A 26 -0.78 -3.05 1.65
C LYS A 26 -1.56 -4.28 2.05
N ALA A 27 -2.19 -4.27 3.23
CA ALA A 27 -3.04 -5.37 3.68
C ALA A 27 -4.25 -5.59 2.75
N ILE A 28 -4.93 -4.51 2.35
CA ILE A 28 -6.09 -4.59 1.46
C ILE A 28 -5.70 -5.09 0.06
N ALA A 29 -4.60 -4.58 -0.50
CA ALA A 29 -4.12 -5.00 -1.82
C ALA A 29 -3.67 -6.46 -1.83
N LEU A 30 -2.92 -6.90 -0.81
CA LEU A 30 -2.50 -8.30 -0.68
C LEU A 30 -3.69 -9.24 -0.45
N TRP A 31 -4.67 -8.87 0.38
CA TRP A 31 -5.88 -9.65 0.57
C TRP A 31 -6.64 -9.85 -0.74
N ASN A 32 -6.75 -8.79 -1.54
CA ASN A 32 -7.42 -8.85 -2.83
C ASN A 32 -6.63 -9.69 -3.86
N ALA A 33 -5.30 -9.54 -3.92
CA ALA A 33 -4.45 -10.34 -4.79
C ALA A 33 -4.50 -11.83 -4.45
N ALA A 34 -4.44 -12.17 -3.15
CA ALA A 34 -4.56 -13.54 -2.66
C ALA A 34 -5.94 -14.13 -2.98
N ARG A 35 -7.02 -13.38 -2.76
CA ARG A 35 -8.38 -13.86 -3.03
C ARG A 35 -8.66 -14.09 -4.53
N ASN A 36 -8.00 -13.35 -5.40
CA ASN A 36 -8.14 -13.48 -6.85
C ASN A 36 -7.07 -14.41 -7.48
N ASN A 37 -6.30 -15.16 -6.68
CA ASN A 37 -5.21 -16.04 -7.15
C ASN A 37 -4.17 -15.34 -8.04
N GLN A 38 -3.90 -14.06 -7.80
CA GLN A 38 -2.96 -13.28 -8.59
C GLN A 38 -1.56 -13.31 -7.97
N LEU A 39 -0.87 -14.44 -8.17
CA LEU A 39 0.43 -14.71 -7.53
C LEU A 39 1.50 -13.69 -7.94
N ALA A 40 1.53 -13.28 -9.22
CA ALA A 40 2.44 -12.24 -9.70
C ALA A 40 2.21 -10.90 -9.00
N TRP A 41 0.96 -10.45 -8.87
CA TRP A 41 0.62 -9.21 -8.16
C TRP A 41 0.89 -9.29 -6.67
N TYR A 42 0.65 -10.44 -6.05
CA TYR A 42 0.98 -10.67 -4.65
C TYR A 42 2.49 -10.49 -4.38
N ILE A 43 3.35 -11.07 -5.22
CA ILE A 43 4.80 -10.91 -5.11
C ILE A 43 5.22 -9.45 -5.33
N VAL A 44 4.69 -8.79 -6.37
CA VAL A 44 5.02 -7.40 -6.68
C VAL A 44 4.64 -6.45 -5.53
N LEU A 45 3.47 -6.62 -4.93
CA LEU A 45 2.99 -5.80 -3.80
C LEU A 45 3.81 -6.01 -2.51
N ILE A 46 4.44 -7.18 -2.35
CA ILE A 46 5.37 -7.43 -1.23
C ILE A 46 6.70 -6.72 -1.46
N ILE A 47 7.28 -6.89 -2.66
CA ILE A 47 8.62 -6.37 -2.98
C ILE A 47 8.62 -4.85 -3.07
N VAL A 48 7.57 -4.28 -3.66
CA VAL A 48 7.49 -2.83 -3.89
C VAL A 48 6.89 -2.13 -2.65
N ASN A 49 7.63 -1.17 -2.10
CA ASN A 49 7.21 -0.34 -0.98
C ASN A 49 7.02 1.10 -1.44
N THR A 50 5.83 1.42 -1.94
CA THR A 50 5.47 2.77 -2.46
C THR A 50 4.56 3.57 -1.53
N VAL A 51 4.59 3.29 -0.23
CA VAL A 51 3.75 3.99 0.78
C VAL A 51 2.25 3.94 0.44
N GLY A 52 1.77 2.81 -0.09
CA GLY A 52 0.35 2.62 -0.44
C GLY A 52 -0.06 3.08 -1.85
N ILE A 53 0.81 3.74 -2.63
CA ILE A 53 0.44 4.26 -3.96
C ILE A 53 0.20 3.12 -4.97
N LEU A 54 1.13 2.17 -5.10
CA LEU A 54 0.98 1.03 -5.99
C LEU A 54 -0.22 0.16 -5.62
N GLU A 55 -0.45 0.00 -4.33
CA GLU A 55 -1.58 -0.72 -3.75
C GLU A 55 -2.91 -0.09 -4.17
N ILE A 56 -3.03 1.24 -4.11
CA ILE A 56 -4.22 1.97 -4.57
C ILE A 56 -4.41 1.77 -6.09
N ILE A 57 -3.35 1.86 -6.88
CA ILE A 57 -3.41 1.66 -8.34
C ILE A 57 -3.90 0.25 -8.66
N TYR A 58 -3.35 -0.77 -7.98
CA TYR A 58 -3.78 -2.16 -8.11
C TYR A 58 -5.27 -2.30 -7.79
N LEU A 59 -5.72 -1.75 -6.66
CA LEU A 59 -7.12 -1.80 -6.24
C LEU A 59 -8.07 -1.09 -7.22
N LEU A 60 -7.64 0.02 -7.83
CA LEU A 60 -8.43 0.74 -8.83
C LEU A 60 -8.54 -0.03 -10.15
N PHE A 61 -7.45 -0.63 -10.61
CA PHE A 61 -7.42 -1.41 -11.85
C PHE A 61 -8.26 -2.70 -11.73
N TYR A 62 -8.20 -3.35 -10.56
CA TYR A 62 -8.92 -4.59 -10.28
C TYR A 62 -10.29 -4.42 -9.63
N ARG A 63 -10.81 -3.19 -9.48
CA ARG A 63 -12.23 -2.97 -9.18
C ARG A 63 -13.04 -3.56 -10.32
N LYS A 64 -13.49 -4.81 -10.13
CA LYS A 64 -14.41 -5.54 -11.03
C LYS A 64 -15.42 -4.53 -11.55
N LYS A 65 -15.35 -4.20 -12.85
CA LYS A 65 -16.47 -3.57 -13.53
C LYS A 65 -17.64 -4.51 -13.31
N ARG A 66 -18.54 -4.15 -12.39
CA ARG A 66 -19.84 -4.79 -12.28
C ARG A 66 -20.56 -4.44 -13.57
N SER A 67 -20.27 -5.20 -14.63
CA SER A 67 -21.06 -5.22 -15.85
C SER A 67 -22.42 -5.75 -15.44
N ARG A 68 -23.30 -4.82 -15.06
CA ARG A 68 -24.74 -5.09 -15.00
C ARG A 68 -25.16 -5.26 -16.46
N PHE A 69 -25.34 -6.51 -16.86
CA PHE A 69 -26.35 -6.86 -17.84
C PHE A 69 -27.71 -6.79 -17.16
#